data_AF-A0A8T4DX44-F1
#
_entry.id   AF-A0A8T4DX44-F1
#
_cell.length_a   1.000
_cell.length_b   1.000
_cell.length_c   1.000
_cell.angle_alpha   90.00
_cell.angle_beta   90.00
_cell.angle_gamma   90.00
#
_symmetry.space_group_name_H-M   'P 1'
#
loop_
_entity.id
_entity.type
_entity.pdbx_description
1 polymer ?
#
loop_
_entity_poly.entity_id
_entity_poly.type
_entity_poly.pdbx_seq_one_letter_code
_entity_poly.pdbx_strand_id
1 'polypeptide(L)' 'MFWSKKRCETCKKEIEKGKGIQKKVEVFGRVGEWKRNFCSEECLETYEKRTETLMKTRRPNVCMRCLR' A
#
# COMPACT_ATOMS: atom_id res chain seq x y z
N MET A 1 10.36 22.63 9.94
CA MET A 1 9.19 21.72 10.00
C MET A 1 9.27 20.77 8.80
N PHE A 2 9.85 19.57 8.97
CA PHE A 2 10.03 18.61 7.88
C PHE A 2 8.69 17.95 7.53
N TRP A 3 7.91 18.56 6.64
CA TRP A 3 6.78 17.86 6.03
C TRP A 3 7.32 16.72 5.19
N SER A 4 7.27 15.49 5.74
CA SER A 4 7.59 14.27 5.01
C SER A 4 6.79 14.25 3.72
N LYS A 5 7.48 14.40 2.58
CA LYS A 5 6.82 14.35 1.28
C LYS A 5 6.13 12.99 1.15
N LYS A 6 4.87 12.99 0.71
CA LYS A 6 4.13 11.75 0.47
C LYS A 6 4.85 10.96 -0.61
N ARG A 7 5.06 9.66 -0.40
CA ARG A 7 5.66 8.76 -1.39
C ARG A 7 4.63 7.75 -1.85
N CYS A 8 4.74 7.36 -3.12
CA CYS A 8 3.93 6.30 -3.69
C CYS A 8 4.32 4.96 -3.07
N GLU A 9 3.34 4.18 -2.63
CA GLU A 9 3.60 2.86 -2.03
C GLU A 9 4.24 1.90 -3.06
N THR A 10 3.83 1.99 -4.33
CA THR A 10 4.27 1.10 -5.42
C THR A 10 5.67 1.46 -5.93
N CYS A 11 5.87 2.71 -6.35
CA CYS A 11 7.11 3.13 -7.01
C CYS A 11 8.08 3.87 -6.09
N LYS A 12 7.71 4.14 -4.83
CA LYS A 12 8.49 4.86 -3.81
C LYS A 12 8.92 6.29 -4.20
N LYS A 13 8.48 6.78 -5.37
CA LYS A 13 8.71 8.16 -5.83
C LYS A 13 7.91 9.14 -4.98
N GLU A 14 8.42 10.37 -4.87
CA GLU A 14 7.70 11.46 -4.24
C GLU A 14 6.47 11.83 -5.06
N ILE A 15 5.35 12.03 -4.37
CA ILE A 15 4.08 12.45 -4.96
C ILE A 15 4.01 13.96 -4.86
N GLU A 16 3.77 14.63 -5.98
CA GLU A 16 3.54 16.07 -6.00
C GLU A 16 2.29 16.43 -5.17
N LYS A 17 2.36 17.55 -4.45
CA LYS A 17 1.23 18.04 -3.65
C LYS A 17 0.02 18.25 -4.57
N GLY A 18 -1.07 17.55 -4.28
CA GLY A 18 -2.34 17.65 -5.04
C GLY A 18 -2.53 16.63 -6.17
N LYS A 19 -1.49 15.87 -6.56
CA LYS A 19 -1.58 14.83 -7.62
C LYS A 19 -1.57 13.39 -7.09
N GLY A 20 -1.70 13.21 -5.78
CA GLY A 20 -1.68 11.91 -5.13
C GLY A 20 -3.07 11.32 -4.98
N ILE A 21 -3.22 10.05 -5.35
CA ILE A 21 -4.41 9.26 -5.06
C ILE A 21 -4.25 8.67 -3.67
N GLN A 22 -5.21 8.91 -2.78
CA GLN A 22 -5.23 8.29 -1.46
C GLN A 22 -6.40 7.31 -1.40
N LYS A 23 -6.11 6.02 -1.27
CA LYS A 23 -7.12 4.95 -1.22
C LYS A 23 -6.85 4.01 -0.04
N LYS A 24 -7.91 3.42 0.50
CA LYS A 24 -7.79 2.28 1.41
C LYS A 24 -7.53 1.03 0.57
N VAL A 25 -6.46 0.33 0.88
CA VAL A 25 -6.05 -0.90 0.21
C VAL A 25 -5.61 -1.91 1.23
N GLU A 26 -5.73 -3.19 0.91
CA GLU A 26 -5.13 -4.25 1.71
C GLU A 26 -3.60 -4.12 1.69
N VAL A 27 -2.93 -4.49 2.78
CA VAL A 27 -1.47 -4.45 2.87
C VAL A 27 -0.99 -5.82 3.30
N PHE A 28 -0.11 -6.42 2.51
CA PHE A 28 0.47 -7.72 2.84
C PHE A 28 1.13 -7.71 4.23
N GLY A 29 0.80 -8.72 5.03
CA GLY A 29 1.28 -8.86 6.41
C GLY A 29 0.53 -8.03 7.45
N ARG A 30 -0.47 -7.23 7.07
CA ARG A 30 -1.40 -6.57 7.99
C ARG A 30 -2.82 -7.12 7.84
N VAL A 31 -3.57 -7.08 8.93
CA VAL A 31 -5.01 -7.39 8.93
C VAL A 31 -5.76 -6.09 8.63
N GLY A 32 -6.76 -6.16 7.74
CA GLY A 32 -7.60 -5.03 7.34
C GLY A 32 -7.01 -4.13 6.25
N GLU A 33 -7.77 -3.10 5.88
CA GLU A 33 -7.40 -2.11 4.88
C GLU A 33 -6.68 -0.90 5.51
N TRP A 34 -5.65 -0.41 4.82
CA TRP A 34 -4.84 0.71 5.27
C TRP A 34 -4.82 1.81 4.22
N LYS A 35 -4.85 3.08 4.67
CA LYS A 35 -4.75 4.23 3.78
C LYS A 35 -3.33 4.31 3.20
N ARG A 36 -3.20 4.22 1.88
CA ARG A 36 -1.95 4.38 1.15
C ARG A 36 -2.06 5.48 0.10
N ASN A 37 -0.91 6.03 -0.28
CA ASN A 37 -0.82 7.07 -1.30
C ASN A 37 -0.18 6.47 -2.56
N PHE A 38 -0.73 6.83 -3.71
CA PHE A 38 -0.28 6.39 -5.02
C PHE A 38 -0.08 7.60 -5.92
N CYS A 39 0.90 7.53 -6.82
CA CYS A 39 1.14 8.60 -7.79
C CYS A 39 0.22 8.53 -9.02
N SER A 40 -0.36 7.36 -9.32
CA SER A 40 -1.26 7.14 -10.46
C SER A 40 -2.18 5.95 -10.19
N GLU A 41 -3.27 5.85 -10.97
CA GLU A 41 -4.21 4.72 -10.94
C GLU A 41 -3.50 3.42 -11.35
N GLU A 42 -2.61 3.47 -12.32
CA GLU A 42 -1.80 2.31 -12.73
C GLU A 42 -0.96 1.75 -11.57
N CYS A 43 -0.38 2.63 -10.75
CA CYS A 43 0.37 2.22 -9.57
C CYS A 43 -0.51 1.59 -8.50
N LEU A 44 -1.75 2.08 -8.36
CA LEU A 44 -2.74 1.52 -7.46
C LEU A 44 -3.16 0.12 -7.93
N GLU A 45 -3.55 -0.05 -9.18
CA GLU A 45 -3.93 -1.36 -9.74
C GLU A 45 -2.78 -2.37 -9.67
N THR A 46 -1.56 -1.94 -9.98
CA THR A 46 -0.36 -2.77 -9.86
C THR A 46 -0.15 -3.23 -8.42
N TYR A 47 -0.40 -2.35 -7.45
CA TYR A 47 -0.31 -2.68 -6.04
C TYR A 47 -1.39 -3.65 -5.60
N GLU A 48 -2.65 -3.43 -6.01
CA GLU A 48 -3.77 -4.32 -5.71
C GLU A 48 -3.51 -5.72 -6.28
N LYS A 49 -3.10 -5.85 -7.55
CA LYS A 49 -2.74 -7.15 -8.17
C LYS A 49 -1.59 -7.87 -7.44
N ARG A 50 -0.52 -7.14 -7.10
CA ARG A 50 0.60 -7.70 -6.33
C ARG A 50 0.15 -8.14 -4.95
N THR A 51 -0.65 -7.33 -4.28
CA THR A 51 -1.14 -7.63 -2.94
C THR A 51 -2.07 -8.83 -2.95
N GLU A 52 -2.99 -8.94 -3.91
CA GLU A 52 -3.86 -10.11 -4.08
C GLU A 52 -3.03 -11.39 -4.24
N THR A 53 -1.99 -11.34 -5.08
CA THR A 53 -1.07 -12.47 -5.29
C THR A 53 -0.37 -12.88 -4.00
N LEU A 54 0.12 -11.91 -3.22
CA LEU A 54 0.77 -12.16 -1.93
C LEU A 54 -0.22 -12.63 -0.86
N MET A 55 -1.48 -12.17 -0.90
CA MET A 55 -2.53 -12.58 0.03
C MET A 55 -2.97 -14.03 -0.18
N LYS A 56 -2.87 -14.58 -1.40
CA LYS A 56 -3.18 -15.99 -1.67
C LYS A 56 -2.33 -16.97 -0.87
N THR A 57 -1.10 -16.60 -0.52
CA THR A 57 -0.18 -17.45 0.26
C THR A 57 -0.21 -17.16 1.77
N ARG A 58 -1.04 -16.21 2.21
CA ARG A 58 -1.13 -15.79 3.61
C ARG A 58 -2.09 -16.69 4.41
N ARG A 59 -1.76 -16.91 5.69
CA ARG A 59 -2.72 -17.43 6.67
C ARG A 59 -3.78 -16.36 7.02
N PRO A 60 -5.09 -16.68 6.93
CA PRO A 60 -6.13 -15.72 7.27
C PRO A 60 -5.98 -15.26 8.72
N ASN A 61 -6.29 -13.98 8.99
CA ASN A 61 -6.28 -13.37 10.34
C ASN A 61 -4.94 -13.30 11.08
N VAL A 62 -3.84 -13.76 10.51
CA VAL A 62 -2.52 -13.63 11.15
C VAL A 62 -1.72 -12.52 10.48
N CYS A 63 -1.28 -11.54 11.26
CA CYS A 63 -0.37 -10.51 10.80
C CYS A 63 1.04 -11.10 10.68
N MET A 64 1.87 -10.64 9.73
CA MET A 64 3.23 -11.19 9.57
C MET A 64 4.11 -10.93 10.81
N ARG A 65 3.79 -9.88 11.58
CA ARG A 65 4.41 -9.59 12.87
C ARG A 65 3.98 -10.56 13.98
N CYS A 66 2.84 -11.22 13.82
CA CYS A 66 2.26 -12.19 14.75
C CYS A 66 2.79 -13.62 14.51
N LEU A 67 3.50 -13.85 13.39
CA LEU A 67 4.17 -15.12 13.07
C LEU A 67 5.61 -15.21 13.62
N ARG A 68 6.11 -14.15 14.27
CA ARG A 68 7.49 -14.03 14.73
C ARG A 68 7.62 -14.35 16.21
#